data_AF-A0A818IVQ6-F1
#
_entry.id   AF-A0A818IVQ6-F1
#
_cell.length_a   1.000
_cell.length_b   1.000
_cell.length_c   1.000
_cell.angle_alpha   90.00
_cell.angle_beta   90.00
_cell.angle_gamma   90.00
#
_symmetry.space_group_name_H-M   'P 1'
#
loop_
_entity.id
_entity.type
_entity.pdbx_description
1 polymer ?
#
loop_
_entity_poly.entity_id
_entity_poly.type
_entity_poly.pdbx_seq_one_letter_code
_entity_poly.pdbx_strand_id
1 'polypeptide(L)'
;MCTSKSESSTIWKNTIRISFINQQGLAEAGIDQNGIFKEFIQEVTRQAFDPAFNLFKVTENRTLYPSPISDRTENYLYLFNFIGKILGKAVYEQIVLDIELAPFFLRHLISRKNLNYSCFDDLMFLDRDLYNNLNFVKHYDGDVSSLTLTYSIDEDVLGEMVTYDIIPCGRHINVTNDD
;
A
#
# COMPACT_ATOMS: atom_id res chain seq x y z
N MET A 1 -21.60 10.72 -24.08
CA MET A 1 -20.62 9.69 -23.74
C MET A 1 -20.83 9.34 -22.27
N CYS A 2 -21.03 8.06 -21.98
CA CYS A 2 -21.71 7.51 -20.79
C CYS A 2 -21.23 8.06 -19.44
N THR A 3 -22.19 8.50 -18.62
CA THR A 3 -22.01 8.65 -17.17
C THR A 3 -22.05 7.25 -16.55
N SER A 4 -20.93 6.80 -16.00
CA SER A 4 -20.93 5.61 -15.14
C SER A 4 -21.72 5.93 -13.87
N LYS A 5 -22.89 5.29 -13.74
CA LYS A 5 -23.62 5.25 -12.47
C LYS A 5 -22.68 4.67 -11.42
N SER A 6 -22.44 5.43 -10.35
CA SER A 6 -21.76 4.92 -9.16
C SER A 6 -22.53 3.69 -8.65
N GLU A 7 -21.92 2.51 -8.70
CA GLU A 7 -22.46 1.34 -8.02
C GLU A 7 -22.68 1.68 -6.54
N SER A 8 -23.90 1.46 -6.08
CA SER A 8 -24.35 1.91 -4.77
C SER A 8 -23.55 1.20 -3.67
N SER A 9 -22.81 1.99 -2.87
CA SER A 9 -22.02 1.55 -1.70
C SER A 9 -22.79 0.69 -0.68
N THR A 10 -24.13 0.65 -0.79
CA THR A 10 -25.02 -0.13 0.07
C THR A 10 -24.94 -1.64 -0.15
N ILE A 11 -24.54 -2.13 -1.33
CA ILE A 11 -24.53 -3.58 -1.62
C ILE A 11 -23.61 -4.34 -0.64
N TRP A 12 -22.47 -3.77 -0.27
CA TRP A 12 -21.52 -4.38 0.66
C TRP A 12 -22.00 -4.43 2.10
N LYS A 13 -23.03 -3.65 2.46
CA LYS A 13 -23.65 -3.70 3.80
C LYS A 13 -24.66 -4.84 3.93
N ASN A 14 -25.13 -5.40 2.81
CA ASN A 14 -26.06 -6.54 2.83
C ASN A 14 -25.35 -7.81 3.30
N THR A 15 -26.14 -8.79 3.76
CA THR A 15 -25.64 -10.13 4.05
C THR A 15 -25.11 -10.79 2.78
N ILE A 16 -23.85 -11.20 2.81
CA ILE A 16 -23.22 -11.96 1.73
C ILE A 16 -23.30 -13.45 2.10
N ARG A 17 -23.75 -14.28 1.17
CA ARG A 17 -23.78 -15.75 1.33
C ARG A 17 -22.64 -16.35 0.52
N ILE A 18 -21.89 -17.25 1.14
CA ILE A 18 -20.76 -17.94 0.53
C ILE A 18 -21.06 -19.44 0.55
N SER A 19 -20.68 -20.11 -0.52
CA SER A 19 -20.64 -21.57 -0.63
C SER A 19 -19.30 -21.96 -1.25
N PHE A 20 -18.52 -22.78 -0.56
CA PHE A 20 -17.33 -23.40 -1.15
C PHE A 20 -17.75 -24.55 -2.05
N ILE A 21 -17.02 -24.73 -3.15
CA ILE A 21 -17.24 -25.82 -4.10
C ILE A 21 -15.97 -26.66 -4.10
N ASN A 22 -16.12 -27.96 -3.85
CA ASN A 22 -14.99 -28.87 -3.82
C ASN A 22 -14.51 -29.26 -5.23
N GLN A 23 -13.45 -30.05 -5.31
CA GLN A 23 -12.88 -30.52 -6.59
C GLN A 23 -13.85 -31.34 -7.47
N GLN A 24 -14.93 -31.86 -6.90
CA GLN A 24 -15.96 -32.63 -7.59
C GLN A 24 -17.12 -31.74 -8.07
N GLY A 25 -17.05 -30.42 -7.85
CA GLY A 25 -18.11 -29.48 -8.21
C GLY A 25 -19.28 -29.45 -7.23
N LEU A 26 -19.16 -30.10 -6.06
CA LEU A 26 -20.20 -30.18 -5.05
C LEU A 26 -20.00 -29.08 -4.00
N ALA A 27 -21.11 -28.51 -3.53
CA ALA A 27 -21.08 -27.57 -2.42
C ALA A 27 -20.57 -28.25 -1.16
N GLU A 28 -19.56 -27.66 -0.53
CA GLU A 28 -19.07 -28.12 0.76
C GLU A 28 -20.11 -27.82 1.84
N ALA A 29 -20.35 -28.83 2.69
CA ALA A 29 -21.27 -28.69 3.81
C ALA A 29 -20.62 -27.82 4.88
N GLY A 30 -20.89 -26.52 4.85
CA GLY A 30 -20.52 -25.66 5.96
C GLY A 30 -21.48 -25.82 7.13
N ILE A 31 -20.91 -25.95 8.32
CA ILE A 31 -21.64 -26.22 9.56
C ILE A 31 -22.48 -24.99 9.96
N ASP A 32 -21.96 -23.79 9.75
CA ASP A 32 -22.64 -22.52 10.01
C ASP A 32 -22.33 -21.48 8.92
N GLN A 33 -23.32 -20.64 8.60
CA GLN A 33 -23.15 -19.62 7.56
C GLN A 33 -22.07 -18.58 7.93
N ASN A 34 -21.93 -18.30 9.23
CA ASN A 34 -20.97 -17.32 9.74
C ASN A 34 -19.53 -17.83 9.67
N GLY A 35 -19.30 -19.13 9.93
CA GLY A 35 -17.99 -19.76 9.78
C GLY A 35 -17.49 -19.75 8.35
N ILE A 36 -18.33 -20.15 7.38
CA ILE A 36 -17.97 -20.14 5.95
C ILE A 36 -17.61 -18.73 5.48
N PHE A 37 -18.42 -17.73 5.87
CA PHE A 37 -18.16 -16.35 5.49
C PHE A 37 -16.85 -15.83 6.08
N LYS A 38 -16.58 -16.11 7.37
CA LYS A 38 -15.33 -15.76 8.02
C LYS A 38 -14.13 -16.40 7.34
N GLU A 39 -14.21 -17.69 7.05
CA GLU A 39 -13.16 -18.45 6.36
C GLU A 39 -12.85 -17.86 4.99
N PHE A 40 -13.89 -17.51 4.21
CA PHE A 40 -13.71 -16.85 2.93
C PHE A 40 -12.96 -15.51 3.04
N ILE A 41 -13.34 -14.66 3.99
CA ILE A 41 -12.65 -13.37 4.19
C ILE A 41 -11.18 -13.62 4.59
N GLN A 42 -10.92 -14.58 5.47
CA GLN A 42 -9.57 -14.94 5.90
C GLN A 42 -8.72 -15.50 4.75
N GLU A 43 -9.29 -16.33 3.89
CA GLU A 43 -8.62 -16.89 2.71
C GLU A 43 -8.26 -15.81 1.69
N VAL A 44 -9.23 -14.98 1.33
CA VAL A 44 -9.03 -13.88 0.36
C VAL A 44 -7.97 -12.90 0.85
N THR A 45 -8.02 -12.53 2.14
CA THR A 45 -7.04 -11.60 2.72
C THR A 45 -5.66 -12.24 2.78
N ARG A 46 -5.55 -13.51 3.19
CA ARG A 46 -4.26 -14.23 3.21
C ARG A 46 -3.59 -14.23 1.84
N GLN A 47 -4.32 -14.56 0.77
CA GLN A 47 -3.77 -14.55 -0.59
C GLN A 47 -3.41 -13.15 -1.06
N ALA A 48 -4.25 -12.16 -0.76
CA ALA A 48 -4.02 -10.78 -1.18
C ALA A 48 -2.77 -10.14 -0.54
N PHE A 49 -2.48 -10.51 0.71
CA PHE A 49 -1.32 -10.00 1.46
C PHE A 49 -0.07 -10.88 1.35
N ASP A 50 -0.15 -12.01 0.63
CA ASP A 50 1.02 -12.82 0.30
C ASP A 50 1.96 -12.00 -0.63
N PRO A 51 3.24 -11.80 -0.26
CA PRO A 51 4.21 -11.13 -1.11
C PRO A 51 4.35 -11.74 -2.51
N ALA A 52 4.08 -13.04 -2.66
CA ALA A 52 4.09 -13.72 -3.96
C ALA A 52 2.99 -13.22 -4.91
N PHE A 53 1.89 -12.64 -4.38
CA PHE A 53 0.83 -12.03 -5.17
C PHE A 53 1.15 -10.59 -5.60
N ASN A 54 2.25 -10.01 -5.08
CA ASN A 54 2.81 -8.71 -5.46
C ASN A 54 1.86 -7.50 -5.30
N LEU A 55 0.77 -7.62 -4.53
CA LEU A 55 -0.03 -6.45 -4.15
C LEU A 55 0.55 -5.73 -2.94
N PHE A 56 1.07 -6.49 -1.97
CA PHE A 56 1.66 -5.95 -0.75
C PHE A 56 3.09 -6.46 -0.57
N LYS A 57 3.90 -5.65 0.08
CA LYS A 57 5.26 -5.97 0.49
C LYS A 57 5.35 -5.95 2.01
N VAL A 58 6.24 -6.78 2.54
CA VAL A 58 6.53 -6.88 3.96
C VAL A 58 7.76 -6.04 4.29
N THR A 59 7.66 -5.19 5.31
CA THR A 59 8.77 -4.41 5.87
C THR A 59 9.69 -5.30 6.71
N GLU A 60 10.85 -4.78 7.11
CA GLU A 60 11.75 -5.47 8.07
C GLU A 60 11.04 -5.85 9.38
N ASN A 61 10.09 -5.02 9.82
CA ASN A 61 9.29 -5.24 11.04
C ASN A 61 8.08 -6.16 10.81
N ARG A 62 8.02 -6.89 9.70
CA ARG A 62 6.92 -7.82 9.35
C ARG A 62 5.54 -7.19 9.21
N THR A 63 5.48 -5.89 8.93
CA THR A 63 4.22 -5.18 8.64
C THR A 63 4.04 -4.98 7.14
N LEU A 64 2.79 -4.85 6.69
CA LEU A 64 2.40 -4.85 5.28
C LEU A 64 2.10 -3.45 4.74
N TYR A 65 2.58 -3.16 3.54
CA TYR A 65 2.25 -1.94 2.79
C TYR A 65 2.14 -2.23 1.29
N PRO A 66 1.47 -1.38 0.49
CA PRO A 66 1.35 -1.61 -0.95
C PRO A 66 2.71 -1.77 -1.63
N SER A 67 2.84 -2.78 -2.49
CA SER A 67 4.08 -3.01 -3.25
C SER A 67 4.33 -1.86 -4.24
N PRO A 68 5.53 -1.26 -4.29
CA PRO A 68 5.90 -0.24 -5.27
C PRO A 68 5.78 -0.73 -6.73
N ILE A 69 5.91 -2.05 -6.94
CA ILE A 69 5.84 -2.70 -8.24
C ILE A 69 4.52 -3.46 -8.46
N SER A 70 3.48 -3.09 -7.71
CA SER A 70 2.15 -3.73 -7.80
C SER A 70 1.47 -3.52 -9.15
N ASP A 71 1.89 -2.52 -9.92
CA ASP A 71 1.43 -2.22 -11.27
C ASP A 71 1.69 -3.38 -12.27
N ARG A 72 2.64 -4.26 -11.94
CA ARG A 72 2.94 -5.48 -12.71
C ARG A 72 1.93 -6.60 -12.51
N THR A 73 1.09 -6.52 -11.49
CA THR A 73 -0.01 -7.46 -11.28
C THR A 73 -1.19 -7.03 -12.16
N GLU A 74 -1.71 -7.94 -12.97
CA GLU A 74 -2.87 -7.65 -13.81
C GLU A 74 -4.06 -7.14 -12.97
N ASN A 75 -4.70 -6.07 -13.43
CA ASN A 75 -5.83 -5.45 -12.74
C ASN A 75 -5.53 -4.97 -11.30
N TYR A 76 -4.27 -4.66 -10.95
CA TYR A 76 -3.89 -4.27 -9.59
C TYR A 76 -4.78 -3.20 -8.94
N LEU A 77 -5.22 -2.17 -9.67
CA LEU A 77 -6.13 -1.15 -9.13
C LEU A 77 -7.50 -1.71 -8.75
N TYR A 78 -8.03 -2.61 -9.58
CA TYR A 78 -9.28 -3.30 -9.28
C TYR A 78 -9.12 -4.22 -8.06
N LEU A 79 -7.98 -4.93 -7.98
CA LEU A 79 -7.66 -5.77 -6.84
C LEU A 79 -7.52 -4.96 -5.56
N PHE A 80 -6.80 -3.83 -5.56
CA PHE A 80 -6.74 -2.92 -4.39
C PHE A 80 -8.13 -2.42 -3.98
N ASN A 81 -8.99 -2.07 -4.95
CA ASN A 81 -10.35 -1.66 -4.66
C ASN A 81 -11.16 -2.80 -4.01
N PHE A 82 -11.03 -4.02 -4.54
CA PHE A 82 -11.69 -5.21 -4.04
C PHE A 82 -11.21 -5.55 -2.62
N ILE A 83 -9.90 -5.56 -2.37
CA ILE A 83 -9.33 -5.82 -1.04
C ILE A 83 -9.74 -4.74 -0.05
N GLY A 84 -9.77 -3.46 -0.45
CA GLY A 84 -10.32 -2.39 0.38
C GLY A 84 -11.78 -2.63 0.80
N LYS A 85 -12.62 -3.15 -0.12
CA LYS A 85 -14.01 -3.53 0.17
C LYS A 85 -14.09 -4.75 1.10
N ILE A 86 -13.25 -5.76 0.90
CA ILE A 86 -13.16 -6.96 1.77
C ILE A 86 -12.75 -6.58 3.19
N LEU A 87 -11.72 -5.73 3.34
CA LEU A 87 -11.30 -5.19 4.64
C LEU A 87 -12.42 -4.38 5.30
N GLY A 88 -13.08 -3.50 4.55
CA GLY A 88 -14.21 -2.73 5.06
C GLY A 88 -15.37 -3.62 5.50
N LYS A 89 -15.64 -4.71 4.77
CA LYS A 89 -16.63 -5.72 5.13
C LYS A 89 -16.24 -6.48 6.39
N ALA A 90 -14.97 -6.87 6.53
CA ALA A 90 -14.47 -7.53 7.74
C ALA A 90 -14.67 -6.64 8.98
N VAL A 91 -14.37 -5.34 8.86
CA VAL A 91 -14.63 -4.37 9.94
C VAL A 91 -16.13 -4.25 10.24
N TYR A 92 -16.98 -4.17 9.20
CA TYR A 92 -18.44 -4.06 9.37
C TYR A 92 -19.06 -5.28 10.09
N GLU A 93 -18.58 -6.49 9.77
CA GLU A 93 -19.05 -7.75 10.34
C GLU A 93 -18.26 -8.17 11.61
N GLN A 94 -17.35 -7.32 12.09
CA GLN A 94 -16.52 -7.55 13.29
C GLN A 94 -15.65 -8.82 13.20
N ILE A 95 -15.12 -9.11 12.01
CA ILE A 95 -14.21 -10.23 11.76
C ILE A 95 -12.78 -9.78 12.07
N VAL A 96 -12.13 -10.50 12.99
CA VAL A 96 -10.70 -10.32 13.28
C VAL A 96 -9.87 -11.00 12.19
N LEU A 97 -8.96 -10.23 11.60
CA LEU A 97 -8.00 -10.69 10.60
C LEU A 97 -6.60 -10.71 11.20
N ASP A 98 -5.80 -11.71 10.83
CA ASP A 98 -4.40 -11.83 11.23
C ASP A 98 -3.51 -11.10 10.21
N ILE A 99 -3.64 -9.78 10.18
CA ILE A 99 -2.89 -8.89 9.29
C ILE A 99 -2.41 -7.68 10.08
N GLU A 100 -1.16 -7.28 9.85
CA GLU A 100 -0.58 -6.09 10.46
C GLU A 100 -0.15 -5.11 9.36
N LEU A 101 -0.95 -4.07 9.15
CA LEU A 101 -0.63 -3.01 8.20
C LEU A 101 0.42 -2.08 8.80
N ALA A 102 1.38 -1.66 7.96
CA ALA A 102 2.46 -0.79 8.38
C ALA A 102 1.92 0.54 8.94
N PRO A 103 2.41 1.02 10.09
CA PRO A 103 1.89 2.23 10.71
C PRO A 103 1.97 3.46 9.80
N PHE A 104 3.04 3.62 9.01
CA PHE A 104 3.16 4.72 8.05
C PHE A 104 2.09 4.64 6.95
N PHE A 105 1.73 3.44 6.50
CA PHE A 105 0.71 3.25 5.49
C PHE A 105 -0.68 3.56 6.05
N LEU A 106 -0.97 3.11 7.27
CA LEU A 106 -2.22 3.46 7.96
C LEU A 106 -2.34 4.96 8.19
N ARG A 107 -1.26 5.61 8.64
CA ARG A 107 -1.20 7.07 8.79
C ARG A 107 -1.44 7.75 7.46
N HIS A 108 -0.80 7.35 6.37
CA HIS A 108 -1.06 7.90 5.04
C HIS A 108 -2.54 7.75 4.61
N LEU A 109 -3.15 6.58 4.85
CA LEU A 109 -4.53 6.29 4.50
C LEU A 109 -5.53 7.17 5.26
N ILE A 110 -5.26 7.49 6.53
CA ILE A 110 -6.09 8.36 7.38
C ILE A 110 -5.79 9.84 7.12
N SER A 111 -4.51 10.21 6.99
CA SER A 111 -4.01 11.58 6.82
C SER A 111 -4.30 12.19 5.46
N ARG A 112 -4.76 11.42 4.46
CA ARG A 112 -5.38 11.99 3.24
C ARG A 112 -6.51 13.00 3.54
N LYS A 113 -7.04 13.01 4.78
CA LYS A 113 -8.03 13.98 5.26
C LYS A 113 -7.46 15.12 6.11
N ASN A 114 -6.19 15.07 6.55
CA ASN A 114 -5.55 16.05 7.43
C ASN A 114 -4.15 16.44 6.90
N LEU A 115 -4.01 17.68 6.41
CA LEU A 115 -2.82 18.18 5.71
C LEU A 115 -1.57 18.44 6.59
N ASN A 116 -1.64 18.24 7.91
CA ASN A 116 -0.58 18.61 8.84
C ASN A 116 0.36 17.46 9.23
N TYR A 117 0.32 16.35 8.49
CA TYR A 117 1.16 15.19 8.78
C TYR A 117 2.46 15.25 7.96
N SER A 118 3.61 15.37 8.63
CA SER A 118 4.92 15.24 7.99
C SER A 118 5.28 13.77 7.86
N CYS A 119 5.39 13.27 6.63
CA CYS A 119 5.79 11.89 6.35
C CYS A 119 7.28 11.61 6.62
N PHE A 120 8.07 12.62 7.01
CA PHE A 120 9.50 12.45 7.20
C PHE A 120 9.84 11.41 8.27
N ASP A 121 9.15 11.43 9.41
CA ASP A 121 9.41 10.47 10.49
C ASP A 121 8.99 9.04 10.14
N ASP A 122 8.06 8.86 9.19
CA ASP A 122 7.71 7.54 8.67
C ASP A 122 8.84 6.89 7.90
N LEU A 123 9.72 7.71 7.33
CA LEU A 123 10.80 7.23 6.51
C LEU A 123 11.76 6.34 7.31
N MET A 124 11.92 6.58 8.61
CA MET A 124 12.68 5.68 9.49
C MET A 124 12.20 4.22 9.42
N PHE A 125 10.91 4.00 9.19
CA PHE A 125 10.29 2.68 9.10
C PHE A 125 10.13 2.15 7.67
N LEU A 126 10.17 3.05 6.68
CA LEU A 126 10.02 2.70 5.26
C LEU A 126 11.38 2.50 4.58
N ASP A 127 12.30 3.43 4.80
CA ASP A 127 13.65 3.48 4.25
C ASP A 127 14.58 4.22 5.23
N ARG A 128 15.24 3.45 6.09
CA ARG A 128 16.11 3.99 7.14
C ARG A 128 17.31 4.74 6.57
N ASP A 129 17.84 4.28 5.44
CA ASP A 129 19.03 4.89 4.83
C ASP A 129 18.67 6.25 4.24
N LEU A 130 17.53 6.35 3.54
CA LEU A 130 17.04 7.63 3.06
C LEU A 130 16.72 8.58 4.21
N TYR A 131 16.11 8.10 5.31
CA TYR A 131 15.88 8.90 6.51
C TYR A 131 17.18 9.48 7.06
N ASN A 132 18.21 8.65 7.22
CA ASN A 132 19.52 9.07 7.74
C ASN A 132 20.19 10.08 6.81
N ASN A 133 20.17 9.83 5.50
CA ASN A 133 20.79 10.69 4.50
C ASN A 133 20.13 12.06 4.45
N LEU A 134 18.79 12.12 4.43
CA LEU A 134 18.07 13.38 4.46
C LEU A 134 18.25 14.12 5.79
N ASN A 135 18.29 13.39 6.91
CA ASN A 135 18.56 13.99 8.21
C ASN A 135 20.00 14.55 8.30
N PHE A 136 20.97 13.91 7.64
CA PHE A 136 22.32 14.42 7.48
C PHE A 136 22.32 15.73 6.67
N VAL A 137 21.71 15.75 5.48
CA VAL A 137 21.64 16.96 4.64
C VAL A 137 20.98 18.12 5.39
N LYS A 138 19.90 17.85 6.12
CA LYS A 138 19.17 18.84 6.92
C LYS A 138 20.01 19.52 8.02
N HIS A 139 20.98 18.81 8.58
CA HIS A 139 21.85 19.30 9.67
C HIS A 139 23.30 19.49 9.21
N TYR A 140 23.52 19.55 7.90
CA TYR A 140 24.85 19.72 7.36
C TYR A 140 25.30 21.17 7.55
N ASP A 141 26.30 21.38 8.39
CA ASP A 141 26.84 22.72 8.70
C ASP A 141 27.72 23.31 7.56
N GLY A 142 27.98 22.52 6.51
CA GLY A 142 28.75 22.94 5.34
C GLY A 142 27.89 23.49 4.19
N ASP A 143 28.55 23.78 3.07
CA ASP A 143 27.86 24.14 1.81
C ASP A 143 27.24 22.88 1.18
N VAL A 144 25.91 22.79 1.16
CA VAL A 144 25.15 21.67 0.60
C VAL A 144 25.46 21.47 -0.88
N SER A 145 25.81 22.54 -1.60
CA SER A 145 26.21 22.48 -3.02
C SER A 145 27.43 21.57 -3.23
N SER A 146 28.28 21.42 -2.21
CA SER A 146 29.44 20.51 -2.24
C SER A 146 29.07 19.02 -2.25
N LEU A 147 27.84 18.68 -1.85
CA LEU A 147 27.34 17.30 -1.85
C LEU A 147 26.90 16.84 -3.25
N THR A 148 26.92 17.73 -4.26
CA THR A 148 26.55 17.42 -5.65
C THR A 148 25.15 16.81 -5.79
N LEU A 149 24.23 17.22 -4.93
CA LEU A 149 22.84 16.80 -4.96
C LEU A 149 22.05 17.63 -5.98
N THR A 150 21.06 16.99 -6.59
CA THR A 150 20.12 17.65 -7.51
C THR A 150 18.69 17.35 -7.11
N TYR A 151 17.72 18.04 -7.69
CA TYR A 151 16.29 17.77 -7.47
C TYR A 151 15.82 16.55 -8.28
N SER A 152 16.52 15.43 -8.14
CA SER A 152 16.17 14.15 -8.76
C SER A 152 16.41 13.00 -7.80
N ILE A 153 15.77 11.86 -8.08
CA ILE A 153 15.97 10.59 -7.37
C ILE A 153 16.35 9.52 -8.36
N ASP A 154 17.22 8.60 -7.94
CA ASP A 154 17.56 7.40 -8.69
C ASP A 154 16.88 6.20 -8.03
N GLU A 155 16.17 5.41 -8.83
CA GLU A 155 15.49 4.19 -8.37
C GLU A 155 15.99 2.98 -9.15
N ASP A 156 16.30 1.90 -8.46
CA ASP A 156 16.60 0.60 -9.08
C ASP A 156 15.29 -0.10 -9.46
N VAL A 157 15.02 -0.15 -10.76
CA VAL A 157 13.87 -0.83 -11.34
C VAL A 157 14.36 -2.07 -12.09
N LEU A 158 14.38 -3.22 -11.40
CA LEU A 158 14.80 -4.52 -11.96
C LEU A 158 16.28 -4.60 -12.41
N GLY A 159 17.17 -3.93 -11.70
CA GLY A 159 18.59 -3.86 -12.03
C GLY A 159 18.95 -2.72 -12.99
N GLU A 160 17.97 -1.93 -13.42
CA GLU A 160 18.18 -0.70 -14.17
C GLU A 160 17.96 0.52 -13.28
N MET A 161 18.97 1.39 -13.20
CA MET A 161 18.86 2.67 -12.50
C MET A 161 18.10 3.66 -13.36
N VAL A 162 16.97 4.15 -12.86
CA VAL A 162 16.12 5.15 -13.52
C VAL A 162 16.10 6.43 -12.69
N THR A 163 16.43 7.57 -13.32
CA THR A 163 16.43 8.89 -12.68
C THR A 163 15.11 9.64 -12.91
N TYR A 164 14.44 10.02 -11.84
CA TYR A 164 13.20 10.79 -11.85
C TYR A 164 13.44 12.20 -11.33
N ASP A 165 12.98 13.21 -12.07
CA ASP A 165 13.05 14.59 -11.57
C ASP A 165 11.93 14.86 -10.56
N ILE A 166 12.28 15.40 -9.40
CA ILE A 166 11.33 15.77 -8.33
C ILE A 166 10.60 17.08 -8.69
N ILE A 167 11.31 17.97 -9.38
CA ILE A 167 10.78 19.22 -9.96
C ILE A 167 11.08 19.25 -11.46
N PRO A 168 10.40 20.07 -12.28
CA PRO A 168 10.72 20.18 -13.70
C PRO A 168 12.21 20.48 -13.94
N CYS A 169 12.87 19.64 -14.76
CA CYS A 169 14.31 19.70 -15.03
C CYS A 169 15.23 19.55 -13.79
N GLY A 170 14.73 18.91 -12.73
CA GLY A 170 15.39 18.87 -11.42
C GLY A 170 16.81 18.27 -11.41
N ARG A 171 17.11 17.25 -12.24
CA ARG A 171 18.47 16.70 -12.38
C ARG A 171 19.54 17.70 -12.85
N HIS A 172 19.13 18.86 -13.37
CA HIS A 172 20.02 19.93 -13.81
C HIS A 172 20.07 21.11 -12.84
N ILE A 173 19.36 21.01 -11.71
CA ILE A 173 19.26 22.05 -10.69
C ILE A 173 19.93 21.51 -9.43
N ASN A 174 21.00 22.16 -8.99
CA ASN A 174 21.70 21.79 -7.76
C ASN A 174 20.88 22.20 -6.53
N VAL A 175 20.94 21.39 -5.49
CA VAL A 175 20.40 21.73 -4.16
C VAL A 175 21.37 22.66 -3.44
N THR A 176 20.85 23.71 -2.81
CA THR A 176 21.62 24.72 -2.07
C THR A 176 21.13 24.86 -0.63
N ASN A 177 21.86 25.59 0.21
CA ASN A 177 21.47 25.80 1.62
C ASN A 177 20.23 26.70 1.80
N ASP A 178 19.85 27.47 0.77
CA ASP A 178 18.76 28.45 0.84
C ASP A 178 17.38 27.87 0.48
N ASP A 179 17.35 26.59 0.08
CA ASP A 179 16.14 25.85 -0.31
C ASP A 179 15.40 25.23 0.90
#